data_AF-A0A938PTD2-F1
#
_entry.id   AF-A0A938PTD2-F1
#
_cell.length_a   1.000
_cell.length_b   1.000
_cell.length_c   1.000
_cell.angle_alpha   90.00
_cell.angle_beta   90.00
_cell.angle_gamma   90.00
#
_symmetry.space_group_name_H-M   'P 1'
#
loop_
_entity.id
_entity.type
_entity.pdbx_description
1 polymer ?
#
loop_
_entity_poly.entity_id
_entity_poly.type
_entity_poly.pdbx_seq_one_letter_code
_entity_poly.pdbx_strand_id
1 'polypeptide(L)'
;MTIPELQIDLTNPSPGVVKTGEVYRLPKPVMASQLNWQPVNGGYAARLQFVSDQAKRMCFHLAFKTKPSAIRFRVQGNSSNSAVFFADQNFINDNNIWLPITVGTTGDLEIFIQGDQPEEGSFEVDAVNIIVAGIRSGNNRKIMEKQSLNDLIKPKSLGLALEPEFDLACWNGVPEYPALQVAANATALISFIRNGGSFICTGTLLNDQRNSSKPWFITANHCVTDQRASNTLSFEWFFQAPACLSSDTDSRYSQTFGGARLLYANKKNDTSFMRLRARPPAGVAYSGWSTKRLFVGRQVWGVHHPEGDHTMVSQGAVTGLNQTVKGNNDTNLAVNEILFSVGGAEIASSGSGLFTVVNGLPYWVGGLYGGPVNDYQLNYYSRFRDVFPKIQPWLGKRRKS
;
A
#
# COMPACT_ATOMS: atom_id res chain seq x y z
N MET A 1 18.52 -22.58 -22.28
CA MET A 1 19.78 -21.79 -22.35
C MET A 1 19.85 -20.97 -21.07
N THR A 2 20.96 -21.02 -20.35
CA THR A 2 21.15 -20.22 -19.12
C THR A 2 21.64 -18.84 -19.54
N ILE A 3 20.92 -17.78 -19.16
CA ILE A 3 21.32 -16.39 -19.44
C ILE A 3 22.36 -16.00 -18.38
N PRO A 4 23.57 -15.57 -18.76
CA PRO A 4 24.58 -15.12 -17.80
C PRO A 4 24.06 -13.92 -17.00
N GLU A 5 24.44 -13.88 -15.72
CA GLU A 5 23.92 -12.93 -14.75
C GLU A 5 24.94 -11.82 -14.46
N LEU A 6 24.48 -10.56 -14.41
CA LEU A 6 25.24 -9.44 -13.88
C LEU A 6 24.82 -9.18 -12.43
N GLN A 7 25.72 -9.42 -11.47
CA GLN A 7 25.48 -9.17 -10.05
C GLN A 7 25.92 -7.76 -9.64
N ILE A 8 25.08 -7.08 -8.85
CA ILE A 8 25.34 -5.76 -8.29
C ILE A 8 25.14 -5.78 -6.78
N ASP A 9 26.22 -5.54 -6.04
CA ASP A 9 26.20 -5.44 -4.59
C ASP A 9 25.88 -4.01 -4.16
N LEU A 10 24.87 -3.84 -3.30
CA LEU A 10 24.40 -2.53 -2.85
C LEU A 10 24.82 -2.27 -1.41
N THR A 11 25.32 -1.06 -1.13
CA THR A 11 25.53 -0.59 0.23
C THR A 11 24.19 -0.32 0.91
N ASN A 12 24.03 -0.80 2.14
CA ASN A 12 22.74 -0.73 2.83
C ASN A 12 22.40 0.70 3.29
N PRO A 13 21.22 1.23 2.94
CA PRO A 13 20.74 2.51 3.47
C PRO A 13 20.20 2.35 4.89
N SER A 14 20.35 3.41 5.71
CA SER A 14 19.77 3.46 7.06
C SER A 14 18.48 4.31 7.02
N PRO A 15 17.27 3.69 7.06
CA PRO A 15 16.04 4.46 7.06
C PRO A 15 15.90 5.30 8.33
N GLY A 16 15.40 6.53 8.18
CA GLY A 16 14.93 7.32 9.31
C GLY A 16 13.63 6.76 9.92
N VAL A 17 13.22 7.29 11.07
CA VAL A 17 12.17 6.76 11.98
C VAL A 17 10.80 6.46 11.33
N VAL A 18 10.46 7.05 10.18
CA VAL A 18 9.14 6.91 9.52
C VAL A 18 9.23 6.18 8.16
N LYS A 19 10.43 5.77 7.73
CA LYS A 19 10.65 5.11 6.43
C LYS A 19 10.71 3.59 6.59
N THR A 20 10.16 2.87 5.63
CA THR A 20 10.36 1.40 5.53
C THR A 20 11.65 1.04 4.80
N GLY A 21 12.20 1.99 4.04
CA GLY A 21 13.35 1.80 3.18
C GLY A 21 13.77 3.09 2.49
N GLU A 22 14.79 2.99 1.65
CA GLU A 22 15.30 4.11 0.86
C GLU A 22 15.56 3.72 -0.59
N VAL A 23 15.38 4.70 -1.48
CA VAL A 23 15.76 4.58 -2.88
C VAL A 23 17.25 4.82 -3.01
N TYR A 24 17.98 3.75 -3.31
CA TYR A 24 19.36 3.81 -3.70
C TYR A 24 19.45 4.14 -5.19
N ARG A 25 19.92 5.35 -5.52
CA ARG A 25 20.29 5.72 -6.90
C ARG A 25 21.65 5.11 -7.20
N LEU A 26 21.74 4.36 -8.28
CA LEU A 26 23.00 3.73 -8.68
C LEU A 26 24.01 4.83 -9.04
N PRO A 27 25.23 4.83 -8.46
CA PRO A 27 26.25 5.82 -8.82
C PRO A 27 26.59 5.82 -10.30
N LYS A 28 26.45 4.66 -10.95
CA LYS A 28 26.50 4.46 -12.39
C LYS A 28 25.26 3.63 -12.79
N PRO A 29 24.27 4.22 -13.46
CA PRO A 29 23.15 3.47 -14.02
C PRO A 29 23.65 2.34 -14.92
N VAL A 30 22.94 1.21 -14.91
CA VAL A 30 23.22 0.09 -15.81
C VAL A 30 22.49 0.34 -17.12
N MET A 31 23.26 0.69 -18.14
CA MET A 31 22.72 0.97 -19.48
C MET A 31 22.28 -0.32 -20.15
N ALA A 32 21.26 -0.26 -21.00
CA ALA A 32 20.82 -1.40 -21.82
C ALA A 32 21.97 -2.07 -22.59
N SER A 33 22.94 -1.29 -23.09
CA SER A 33 24.12 -1.79 -23.83
C SER A 33 25.14 -2.53 -22.97
N GLN A 34 25.10 -2.36 -21.65
CA GLN A 34 26.00 -3.06 -20.71
C GLN A 34 25.46 -4.43 -20.29
N LEU A 35 24.20 -4.73 -20.63
CA LEU A 35 23.57 -6.00 -20.30
C LEU A 35 24.05 -7.11 -21.23
N ASN A 36 24.22 -8.31 -20.67
CA ASN A 36 24.59 -9.48 -21.44
C ASN A 36 23.35 -10.08 -22.16
N TRP A 37 23.03 -9.53 -23.33
CA TRP A 37 21.90 -9.98 -24.15
C TRP A 37 22.16 -11.33 -24.82
N GLN A 38 21.32 -12.30 -24.49
CA GLN A 38 21.33 -13.62 -25.10
C GLN A 38 20.19 -13.75 -26.10
N PRO A 39 20.44 -14.27 -27.32
CA PRO A 39 19.37 -14.57 -28.26
C PRO A 39 18.49 -15.69 -27.69
N VAL A 40 17.19 -15.47 -27.71
CA VAL A 40 16.16 -16.44 -27.30
C VAL A 40 15.05 -16.49 -28.34
N ASN A 41 14.10 -17.41 -28.19
CA ASN A 41 13.01 -17.50 -29.16
C ASN A 41 12.22 -16.17 -29.22
N GLY A 42 12.19 -15.54 -30.40
CA GLY A 42 11.46 -14.30 -30.66
C GLY A 42 12.16 -13.00 -30.24
N GLY A 43 13.40 -13.04 -29.73
CA GLY A 43 14.12 -11.81 -29.40
C GLY A 43 15.37 -12.03 -28.53
N TYR A 44 15.62 -11.08 -27.63
CA TYR A 44 16.78 -11.11 -26.74
C TYR A 44 16.35 -10.99 -25.28
N ALA A 45 17.10 -11.66 -24.41
CA ALA A 45 16.90 -11.58 -22.97
C ALA A 45 18.21 -11.32 -22.23
N ALA A 46 18.14 -10.54 -21.17
CA ALA A 46 19.25 -10.28 -20.26
C ALA A 46 18.79 -10.43 -18.81
N ARG A 47 19.73 -10.71 -17.90
CA ARG A 47 19.46 -10.88 -16.48
C ARG A 47 20.40 -10.03 -15.63
N LEU A 48 19.84 -9.33 -14.67
CA LEU A 48 20.54 -8.64 -13.59
C LEU A 48 20.11 -9.23 -12.25
N GLN A 49 21.00 -9.25 -11.28
CA GLN A 49 20.69 -9.52 -9.89
C GLN A 49 21.25 -8.40 -9.01
N PHE A 50 20.43 -7.95 -8.08
CA PHE A 50 20.84 -7.02 -7.03
C PHE A 50 20.88 -7.75 -5.69
N VAL A 51 21.90 -7.47 -4.90
CA VAL A 51 22.14 -8.09 -3.59
C VAL A 51 22.31 -7.02 -2.52
N SER A 52 21.59 -7.18 -1.40
CA SER A 52 21.75 -6.37 -0.19
C SER A 52 21.34 -7.19 1.04
N ASP A 53 22.29 -7.40 1.95
CA ASP A 53 22.10 -8.25 3.13
C ASP A 53 21.03 -7.74 4.11
N GLN A 54 20.76 -6.43 4.10
CA GLN A 54 19.73 -5.84 4.96
C GLN A 54 18.37 -5.76 4.28
N ALA A 55 18.30 -5.98 2.97
CA ALA A 55 17.03 -5.94 2.26
C ALA A 55 16.11 -7.07 2.76
N LYS A 56 14.88 -6.68 3.07
CA LYS A 56 13.76 -7.60 3.26
C LYS A 56 12.91 -7.67 2.02
N ARG A 57 12.86 -6.58 1.25
CA ARG A 57 12.16 -6.46 -0.01
C ARG A 57 12.91 -5.50 -0.93
N MET A 58 12.75 -5.66 -2.25
CA MET A 58 13.34 -4.75 -3.23
C MET A 58 12.37 -4.42 -4.35
N CYS A 59 12.50 -3.25 -4.96
CA CYS A 59 11.96 -3.02 -6.30
C CYS A 59 12.90 -2.15 -7.14
N PHE A 60 12.85 -2.35 -8.45
CA PHE A 60 13.78 -1.73 -9.40
C PHE A 60 13.10 -0.61 -10.15
N HIS A 61 13.87 0.44 -10.44
CA HIS A 61 13.46 1.52 -11.32
C HIS A 61 14.20 1.39 -12.65
N LEU A 62 13.45 1.58 -13.74
CA LEU A 62 14.03 1.77 -15.05
C LEU A 62 13.52 3.08 -15.65
N ALA A 63 14.44 3.83 -16.23
CA ALA A 63 14.18 5.04 -16.99
C ALA A 63 14.38 4.74 -18.49
N PHE A 64 13.48 5.26 -19.32
CA PHE A 64 13.48 5.04 -20.76
C PHE A 64 13.72 6.35 -21.48
N LYS A 65 14.62 6.37 -22.46
CA LYS A 65 14.75 7.48 -23.40
C LYS A 65 13.60 7.45 -24.41
N THR A 66 13.33 6.26 -24.93
CA THR A 66 12.20 5.94 -25.80
C THR A 66 11.54 4.67 -25.29
N LYS A 67 10.21 4.67 -25.21
CA LYS A 67 9.45 3.51 -24.75
C LYS A 67 9.54 2.38 -25.79
N PRO A 68 10.09 1.20 -25.45
CA PRO A 68 10.13 0.09 -26.39
C PRO A 68 8.71 -0.42 -26.70
N SER A 69 8.47 -0.84 -27.94
CA SER A 69 7.16 -1.33 -28.38
C SER A 69 6.80 -2.70 -27.79
N ALA A 70 7.80 -3.53 -27.46
CA ALA A 70 7.62 -4.89 -26.96
C ALA A 70 8.75 -5.29 -25.98
N ILE A 71 8.69 -4.76 -24.76
CA ILE A 71 9.57 -5.12 -23.65
C ILE A 71 8.78 -5.79 -22.53
N ARG A 72 9.36 -6.82 -21.92
CA ARG A 72 8.79 -7.58 -20.81
C ARG A 72 9.83 -7.75 -19.71
N PHE A 73 9.35 -7.80 -18.47
CA PHE A 73 10.15 -7.97 -17.28
C PHE A 73 9.64 -9.17 -16.50
N ARG A 74 10.55 -9.96 -15.96
CA ARG A 74 10.28 -10.97 -14.94
C ARG A 74 11.11 -10.61 -13.72
N VAL A 75 10.47 -10.49 -12.56
CA VAL A 75 11.17 -10.23 -11.29
C VAL A 75 10.85 -11.27 -10.24
N GLN A 76 11.85 -11.64 -9.45
CA GLN A 76 11.73 -12.61 -8.37
C GLN A 76 12.74 -12.29 -7.25
N GLY A 77 12.38 -12.59 -5.99
CA GLY A 77 13.32 -12.54 -4.87
C GLY A 77 13.76 -13.93 -4.42
N ASN A 78 14.73 -14.01 -3.53
CA ASN A 78 15.27 -15.29 -3.04
C ASN A 78 14.58 -15.88 -1.80
N SER A 79 13.53 -15.25 -1.26
CA SER A 79 12.84 -15.85 -0.11
C SER A 79 12.15 -17.17 -0.50
N SER A 80 11.98 -18.07 0.47
CA SER A 80 11.10 -19.24 0.27
C SER A 80 9.70 -18.77 -0.14
N ASN A 81 9.13 -19.41 -1.16
CA ASN A 81 7.84 -19.06 -1.77
C ASN A 81 7.76 -17.65 -2.38
N SER A 82 8.89 -17.04 -2.77
CA SER A 82 8.88 -15.76 -3.51
C SER A 82 8.08 -15.87 -4.81
N ALA A 83 7.03 -15.06 -4.91
CA ALA A 83 6.24 -14.94 -6.12
C ALA A 83 7.11 -14.43 -7.29
N VAL A 84 6.82 -14.93 -8.49
CA VAL A 84 7.38 -14.42 -9.74
C VAL A 84 6.39 -13.42 -10.30
N PHE A 85 6.85 -12.19 -10.54
CA PHE A 85 6.02 -11.16 -11.14
C PHE A 85 6.45 -10.88 -12.57
N PHE A 86 5.47 -10.53 -13.40
CA PHE A 86 5.67 -10.14 -14.78
C PHE A 86 5.14 -8.74 -15.01
N ALA A 87 5.93 -7.89 -15.66
CA ALA A 87 5.51 -6.58 -16.13
C ALA A 87 5.84 -6.45 -17.62
N ASP A 88 5.19 -5.51 -18.29
CA ASP A 88 5.39 -5.26 -19.71
C ASP A 88 5.39 -3.74 -20.00
N GLN A 89 5.49 -3.39 -21.27
CA GLN A 89 5.50 -2.00 -21.72
C GLN A 89 4.27 -1.19 -21.27
N ASN A 90 3.13 -1.81 -20.97
CA ASN A 90 1.93 -1.10 -20.53
C ASN A 90 2.06 -0.48 -19.13
N PHE A 91 3.03 -0.96 -18.34
CA PHE A 91 3.34 -0.43 -17.01
C PHE A 91 4.34 0.74 -17.05
N ILE A 92 4.96 1.02 -18.21
CA ILE A 92 5.84 2.18 -18.39
C ILE A 92 4.99 3.44 -18.52
N ASN A 93 5.16 4.36 -17.57
CA ASN A 93 4.44 5.61 -17.44
C ASN A 93 5.41 6.77 -17.29
N ASP A 94 5.19 7.85 -18.05
CA ASP A 94 6.08 9.01 -18.07
C ASP A 94 7.55 8.60 -18.31
N ASN A 95 7.77 7.64 -19.22
CA ASN A 95 9.07 7.05 -19.53
C ASN A 95 9.79 6.38 -18.35
N ASN A 96 9.06 5.95 -17.33
CA ASN A 96 9.61 5.31 -16.15
C ASN A 96 8.77 4.11 -15.74
N ILE A 97 9.38 3.14 -15.07
CA ILE A 97 8.67 2.03 -14.43
C ILE A 97 9.32 1.72 -13.08
N TRP A 98 8.47 1.54 -12.07
CA TRP A 98 8.84 0.83 -10.86
C TRP A 98 8.30 -0.59 -10.98
N LEU A 99 9.21 -1.55 -10.91
CA LEU A 99 8.88 -2.97 -10.99
C LEU A 99 8.24 -3.46 -9.67
N PRO A 100 7.57 -4.63 -9.70
CA PRO A 100 6.95 -5.23 -8.52
C PRO A 100 7.93 -5.39 -7.36
N ILE A 101 7.41 -5.34 -6.13
CA ILE A 101 8.23 -5.52 -4.93
C ILE A 101 8.49 -7.02 -4.71
N THR A 102 9.75 -7.43 -4.75
CA THR A 102 10.22 -8.79 -4.44
C THR A 102 10.49 -8.95 -2.95
N VAL A 103 10.65 -10.19 -2.48
CA VAL A 103 10.92 -10.51 -1.07
C VAL A 103 12.25 -11.23 -0.94
N GLY A 104 13.07 -10.78 0.00
CA GLY A 104 14.38 -11.34 0.28
C GLY A 104 15.52 -10.34 0.15
N THR A 105 16.74 -10.86 0.30
CA THR A 105 18.01 -10.11 0.25
C THR A 105 18.55 -9.96 -1.17
N THR A 106 17.96 -10.69 -2.12
CA THR A 106 18.25 -10.50 -3.54
C THR A 106 16.98 -10.20 -4.31
N GLY A 107 17.17 -9.55 -5.45
CA GLY A 107 16.15 -9.45 -6.46
C GLY A 107 16.73 -9.69 -7.84
N ASP A 108 16.16 -10.69 -8.52
CA ASP A 108 16.45 -11.05 -9.90
C ASP A 108 15.53 -10.26 -10.83
N LEU A 109 16.13 -9.64 -11.84
CA LEU A 109 15.47 -8.95 -12.93
C LEU A 109 15.88 -9.57 -14.26
N GLU A 110 14.94 -10.22 -14.92
CA GLU A 110 15.08 -10.62 -16.32
C GLU A 110 14.31 -9.63 -17.21
N ILE A 111 14.98 -9.18 -18.27
CA ILE A 111 14.44 -8.27 -19.26
C ILE A 111 14.42 -8.99 -20.60
N PHE A 112 13.26 -9.03 -21.24
CA PHE A 112 13.08 -9.56 -22.59
C PHE A 112 12.65 -8.45 -23.54
N ILE A 113 13.26 -8.39 -24.71
CA ILE A 113 12.89 -7.49 -25.81
C ILE A 113 12.60 -8.34 -27.05
N GLN A 114 11.46 -8.09 -27.69
CA GLN A 114 11.09 -8.77 -28.93
C GLN A 114 11.83 -8.18 -30.13
N GLY A 115 12.27 -9.04 -31.05
CA GLY A 115 12.98 -8.61 -32.26
C GLY A 115 14.47 -8.41 -31.99
N ASP A 116 14.98 -7.25 -32.39
CA ASP A 116 16.42 -6.93 -32.31
C ASP A 116 16.85 -6.55 -30.89
N GLN A 117 18.17 -6.53 -30.67
CA GLN A 117 18.75 -6.00 -29.44
C GLN A 117 18.36 -4.52 -29.25
N PRO A 118 18.22 -4.05 -28.00
CA PRO A 118 17.88 -2.66 -27.75
C PRO A 118 18.95 -1.71 -28.30
N GLU A 119 18.50 -0.58 -28.84
CA GLU A 119 19.40 0.52 -29.18
C GLU A 119 20.19 0.99 -27.96
N GLU A 120 21.42 1.41 -28.20
CA GLU A 120 22.29 1.97 -27.17
C GLU A 120 21.63 3.19 -26.50
N GLY A 121 21.56 3.18 -25.18
CA GLY A 121 20.93 4.26 -24.41
C GLY A 121 19.40 4.31 -24.50
N SER A 122 18.74 3.26 -24.98
CA SER A 122 17.26 3.17 -25.01
C SER A 122 16.64 3.20 -23.61
N PHE A 123 17.26 2.52 -22.65
CA PHE A 123 16.88 2.55 -21.24
C PHE A 123 18.06 2.29 -20.31
N GLU A 124 17.85 2.58 -19.04
CA GLU A 124 18.78 2.31 -17.95
C GLU A 124 18.04 1.78 -16.73
N VAL A 125 18.72 0.91 -15.97
CA VAL A 125 18.37 0.63 -14.57
C VAL A 125 19.18 1.61 -13.73
N ASP A 126 18.52 2.56 -13.09
CA ASP A 126 19.19 3.69 -12.41
C ASP A 126 18.90 3.77 -10.90
N ALA A 127 17.93 3.00 -10.40
CA ALA A 127 17.63 2.96 -8.98
C ALA A 127 17.09 1.62 -8.49
N VAL A 128 17.34 1.35 -7.22
CA VAL A 128 16.76 0.23 -6.47
C VAL A 128 16.17 0.79 -5.17
N ASN A 129 14.91 0.51 -4.91
CA ASN A 129 14.31 0.75 -3.60
C ASN A 129 14.64 -0.43 -2.69
N ILE A 130 15.43 -0.18 -1.65
CA ILE A 130 15.82 -1.18 -0.66
C ILE A 130 14.93 -0.99 0.57
N ILE A 131 14.05 -1.96 0.81
CA ILE A 131 13.12 -1.95 1.94
C ILE A 131 13.69 -2.87 3.02
N VAL A 132 14.04 -2.28 4.16
CA VAL A 132 14.72 -2.98 5.27
C VAL A 132 13.78 -3.23 6.45
N ALA A 133 12.67 -2.49 6.53
CA ALA A 133 11.56 -2.84 7.41
C ALA A 133 10.79 -4.01 6.79
N GLY A 134 10.87 -5.19 7.41
CA GLY A 134 10.14 -6.33 6.91
C GLY A 134 8.70 -6.27 7.35
N ILE A 135 7.78 -6.04 6.40
CA ILE A 135 6.35 -6.37 6.53
C ILE A 135 6.14 -7.87 6.85
N ARG A 136 7.20 -8.69 6.82
CA ARG A 136 7.23 -10.12 7.22
C ARG A 136 8.41 -10.51 8.12
N SER A 137 9.25 -9.56 8.57
CA SER A 137 10.46 -9.88 9.33
C SER A 137 10.29 -9.47 10.79
N GLY A 138 9.67 -10.35 11.57
CA GLY A 138 9.55 -10.23 13.04
C GLY A 138 10.88 -10.34 13.80
N ASN A 139 11.96 -9.70 13.34
CA ASN A 139 13.25 -9.74 14.02
C ASN A 139 13.63 -8.37 14.57
N ASN A 140 13.56 -8.28 15.91
CA ASN A 140 14.44 -7.51 16.79
C ASN A 140 14.21 -5.99 16.94
N ARG A 141 12.98 -5.56 17.23
CA ARG A 141 12.84 -4.63 18.37
C ARG A 141 12.71 -5.52 19.60
N LYS A 142 13.61 -5.38 20.57
CA LYS A 142 13.66 -6.15 21.81
C LYS A 142 12.25 -6.47 22.31
N ILE A 143 11.88 -7.75 22.25
CA ILE A 143 10.93 -8.32 23.19
C ILE A 143 11.50 -7.96 24.57
N MET A 144 10.86 -7.03 25.27
CA MET A 144 11.13 -6.87 26.70
C MET A 144 10.62 -8.15 27.36
N GLU A 145 11.51 -9.15 27.44
CA GLU A 145 11.35 -10.28 28.34
C GLU A 145 11.37 -9.75 29.77
N LYS A 146 10.17 -9.42 30.25
CA LYS A 146 9.61 -9.80 31.56
C LYS A 146 8.37 -8.96 31.79
N GLN A 147 7.18 -9.55 31.67
CA GLN A 147 6.02 -9.21 32.50
C GLN A 147 4.95 -10.30 32.37
N SER A 148 4.89 -11.19 33.37
CA SER A 148 3.66 -11.88 33.78
C SER A 148 2.94 -10.98 34.81
N LEU A 149 1.63 -10.99 35.04
CA LEU A 149 0.71 -12.12 35.19
C LEU A 149 -0.76 -11.72 34.84
N ASN A 150 -0.98 -10.66 34.03
CA ASN A 150 -2.30 -10.10 33.64
C ASN A 150 -2.20 -9.33 32.29
N ASP A 151 -1.72 -9.88 31.18
CA ASP A 151 -2.51 -10.48 30.07
C ASP A 151 -3.83 -9.77 29.63
N LEU A 152 -4.02 -8.50 29.98
CA LEU A 152 -5.15 -7.64 29.57
C LEU A 152 -4.64 -6.69 28.46
N ILE A 153 -4.77 -6.84 27.15
CA ILE A 153 -5.75 -7.43 26.24
C ILE A 153 -4.97 -7.67 24.90
N LYS A 154 -4.92 -8.87 24.29
CA LYS A 154 -4.11 -9.13 23.06
C LYS A 154 -4.91 -9.76 21.91
N PRO A 155 -4.90 -9.13 20.72
CA PRO A 155 -4.15 -9.67 19.58
C PRO A 155 -3.07 -8.76 18.99
N LYS A 156 -2.24 -9.34 18.10
CA LYS A 156 -1.25 -8.75 17.15
C LYS A 156 -1.01 -9.83 16.07
N SER A 157 -0.75 -9.49 14.80
CA SER A 157 -0.50 -10.54 13.80
C SER A 157 0.51 -10.20 12.71
N LEU A 158 1.60 -10.98 12.75
CA LEU A 158 3.02 -10.69 12.46
C LEU A 158 3.75 -9.95 13.59
N GLY A 159 3.04 -9.26 14.49
CA GLY A 159 3.63 -8.67 15.69
C GLY A 159 4.39 -7.38 15.41
N LEU A 160 4.04 -6.69 14.31
CA LEU A 160 4.65 -5.41 13.93
C LEU A 160 4.01 -4.22 14.67
N ALA A 161 2.72 -4.30 14.98
CA ALA A 161 2.01 -3.33 15.81
C ALA A 161 2.64 -3.20 17.21
N LEU A 162 2.83 -1.98 17.70
CA LEU A 162 3.38 -1.73 19.03
C LEU A 162 2.29 -1.85 20.10
N GLU A 163 1.07 -1.44 19.76
CA GLU A 163 -0.08 -1.43 20.66
C GLU A 163 -1.01 -2.65 20.40
N PRO A 164 -2.00 -2.91 21.28
CA PRO A 164 -2.98 -3.97 21.04
C PRO A 164 -3.84 -3.71 19.79
N GLU A 165 -3.74 -4.59 18.79
CA GLU A 165 -4.44 -4.48 17.50
C GLU A 165 -5.02 -5.85 17.09
N PHE A 166 -6.23 -5.86 16.52
CA PHE A 166 -7.02 -7.09 16.43
C PHE A 166 -7.20 -7.51 14.98
N ASP A 167 -6.78 -8.72 14.61
CA ASP A 167 -7.01 -9.24 13.25
C ASP A 167 -8.49 -9.17 12.90
N LEU A 168 -8.79 -8.97 11.62
CA LEU A 168 -10.13 -9.18 11.10
C LEU A 168 -10.76 -10.47 11.63
N ALA A 169 -10.02 -11.59 11.61
CA ALA A 169 -10.51 -12.89 12.03
C ALA A 169 -10.87 -12.99 13.52
N CYS A 170 -10.34 -12.11 14.38
CA CYS A 170 -10.72 -12.04 15.80
C CYS A 170 -12.16 -11.55 16.03
N TRP A 171 -12.76 -10.92 15.02
CA TRP A 171 -14.14 -10.45 15.09
C TRP A 171 -15.16 -11.53 14.73
N ASN A 172 -14.74 -12.77 14.45
CA ASN A 172 -15.66 -13.86 14.19
C ASN A 172 -16.63 -14.06 15.36
N GLY A 173 -17.93 -14.11 15.06
CA GLY A 173 -19.00 -14.24 16.05
C GLY A 173 -19.71 -12.94 16.43
N VAL A 174 -19.19 -11.75 16.05
CA VAL A 174 -19.97 -10.50 16.18
C VAL A 174 -20.89 -10.29 14.97
N PRO A 175 -22.08 -9.67 15.13
CA PRO A 175 -23.03 -9.45 14.03
C PRO A 175 -22.45 -8.69 12.83
N GLU A 176 -21.50 -7.78 13.06
CA GLU A 176 -20.86 -6.96 12.05
C GLU A 176 -19.79 -7.70 11.24
N TYR A 177 -19.34 -8.89 11.66
CA TYR A 177 -18.22 -9.60 11.05
C TYR A 177 -18.34 -9.78 9.52
N PRO A 178 -19.49 -10.17 8.94
CA PRO A 178 -19.62 -10.27 7.49
C PRO A 178 -19.41 -8.92 6.77
N ALA A 179 -19.85 -7.81 7.37
CA ALA A 179 -19.63 -6.48 6.83
C ALA A 179 -18.14 -6.09 6.91
N LEU A 180 -17.47 -6.46 8.01
CA LEU A 180 -16.04 -6.21 8.20
C LEU A 180 -15.19 -6.99 7.18
N GLN A 181 -15.58 -8.21 6.82
CA GLN A 181 -14.91 -8.97 5.76
C GLN A 181 -15.00 -8.25 4.40
N VAL A 182 -16.15 -7.67 4.06
CA VAL A 182 -16.30 -6.89 2.82
C VAL A 182 -15.45 -5.61 2.87
N ALA A 183 -15.42 -4.91 4.02
CA ALA A 183 -14.58 -3.74 4.21
C ALA A 183 -13.09 -4.08 4.07
N ALA A 184 -12.62 -5.16 4.70
CA ALA A 184 -11.24 -5.62 4.63
C ALA A 184 -10.85 -6.09 3.21
N ASN A 185 -11.75 -6.76 2.49
CA ASN A 185 -11.52 -7.15 1.10
C ASN A 185 -11.46 -5.94 0.14
N ALA A 186 -11.92 -4.76 0.55
CA ALA A 186 -11.76 -3.51 -0.20
C ALA A 186 -10.52 -2.70 0.22
N THR A 187 -9.86 -3.10 1.31
CA THR A 187 -8.70 -2.41 1.89
C THR A 187 -7.39 -3.02 1.38
N ALA A 188 -6.39 -2.17 1.16
CA ALA A 188 -5.03 -2.59 0.82
C ALA A 188 -4.00 -1.86 1.66
N LEU A 189 -2.96 -2.58 2.05
CA LEU A 189 -1.67 -2.00 2.41
C LEU A 189 -1.01 -1.47 1.13
N ILE A 190 -0.60 -0.21 1.15
CA ILE A 190 0.05 0.44 0.01
C ILE A 190 1.51 0.73 0.34
N SER A 191 2.39 0.49 -0.63
CA SER A 191 3.78 0.92 -0.60
C SER A 191 4.01 1.97 -1.68
N PHE A 192 4.76 3.02 -1.36
CA PHE A 192 5.07 4.10 -2.30
C PHE A 192 6.39 4.78 -1.99
N ILE A 193 6.92 5.49 -2.98
CA ILE A 193 8.16 6.23 -2.90
C ILE A 193 7.86 7.73 -2.92
N ARG A 194 8.53 8.46 -2.02
CA ARG A 194 8.46 9.92 -1.97
C ARG A 194 9.78 10.50 -1.49
N ASN A 195 10.31 11.51 -2.18
CA ASN A 195 11.55 12.19 -1.79
C ASN A 195 12.71 11.23 -1.49
N GLY A 196 12.85 10.16 -2.29
CA GLY A 196 13.88 9.13 -2.13
C GLY A 196 13.67 8.16 -0.95
N GLY A 197 12.59 8.28 -0.18
CA GLY A 197 12.21 7.31 0.86
C GLY A 197 11.10 6.37 0.39
N SER A 198 11.07 5.18 0.98
CA SER A 198 9.98 4.21 0.88
C SER A 198 9.06 4.29 2.10
N PHE A 199 7.76 4.28 1.85
CA PHE A 199 6.73 4.48 2.86
C PHE A 199 5.58 3.50 2.64
N ILE A 200 4.84 3.27 3.72
CA ILE A 200 3.63 2.47 3.71
C ILE A 200 2.48 3.26 4.31
N CYS A 201 1.28 3.02 3.79
CA CYS A 201 0.02 3.54 4.31
C CYS A 201 -1.10 2.53 4.03
N THR A 202 -2.34 2.89 4.32
CA THR A 202 -3.52 2.10 3.97
C THR A 202 -4.42 2.88 3.01
N GLY A 203 -5.25 2.17 2.25
CA GLY A 203 -6.37 2.80 1.54
C GLY A 203 -7.48 1.82 1.19
N THR A 204 -8.55 2.33 0.59
CA THR A 204 -9.77 1.57 0.31
C THR A 204 -10.23 1.77 -1.14
N LEU A 205 -10.67 0.70 -1.80
CA LEU A 205 -11.41 0.77 -3.04
C LEU A 205 -12.86 1.17 -2.80
N LEU A 206 -13.32 2.17 -3.54
CA LEU A 206 -14.69 2.67 -3.50
C LEU A 206 -15.46 2.27 -4.75
N ASN A 207 -16.70 1.82 -4.55
CA ASN A 207 -17.62 1.61 -5.64
C ASN A 207 -18.19 2.95 -6.14
N ASP A 208 -18.54 3.01 -7.43
CA ASP A 208 -19.33 4.12 -7.97
C ASP A 208 -20.81 3.74 -8.10
N GLN A 209 -21.68 4.74 -8.17
CA GLN A 209 -23.13 4.53 -8.27
C GLN A 209 -23.59 3.88 -9.58
N ARG A 210 -22.67 3.63 -10.53
CA ARG A 210 -22.92 2.90 -11.77
C ARG A 210 -22.45 1.44 -11.68
N ASN A 211 -21.88 1.02 -10.56
CA ASN A 211 -21.23 -0.29 -10.39
C ASN A 211 -20.25 -0.60 -11.52
N SER A 212 -19.49 0.41 -11.98
CA SER A 212 -18.68 0.27 -13.19
C SER A 212 -17.43 -0.60 -13.03
N SER A 213 -17.15 -1.08 -11.81
CA SER A 213 -15.93 -1.82 -11.45
C SER A 213 -14.63 -1.08 -11.75
N LYS A 214 -14.69 0.24 -11.97
CA LYS A 214 -13.49 1.08 -12.10
C LYS A 214 -12.79 1.17 -10.74
N PRO A 215 -11.47 0.92 -10.67
CA PRO A 215 -10.72 0.84 -9.41
C PRO A 215 -10.44 2.22 -8.83
N TRP A 216 -11.49 2.84 -8.30
CA TRP A 216 -11.40 4.09 -7.57
C TRP A 216 -10.83 3.83 -6.19
N PHE A 217 -9.66 4.37 -5.90
CA PHE A 217 -8.95 4.14 -4.66
C PHE A 217 -8.82 5.45 -3.88
N ILE A 218 -9.03 5.39 -2.57
CA ILE A 218 -8.90 6.53 -1.66
C ILE A 218 -7.88 6.21 -0.56
N THR A 219 -7.06 7.20 -0.23
CA THR A 219 -6.07 7.16 0.87
C THR A 219 -5.84 8.59 1.38
N ALA A 220 -4.88 8.77 2.29
CA ALA A 220 -4.51 10.06 2.86
C ALA A 220 -3.64 10.91 1.91
N ASN A 221 -3.82 12.23 1.94
CA ASN A 221 -2.98 13.15 1.17
C ASN A 221 -1.56 13.22 1.69
N HIS A 222 -1.38 13.14 3.00
CA HIS A 222 -0.07 13.13 3.63
C HIS A 222 0.72 11.84 3.33
N CYS A 223 0.06 10.78 2.83
CA CYS A 223 0.72 9.63 2.22
C CYS A 223 1.06 9.95 0.76
N VAL A 224 0.05 10.04 -0.10
CA VAL A 224 0.20 10.22 -1.55
C VAL A 224 -0.20 11.62 -1.94
N THR A 225 0.75 12.56 -1.97
CA THR A 225 0.44 13.98 -2.14
C THR A 225 0.34 14.44 -3.59
N ASP A 226 1.00 13.72 -4.51
CA ASP A 226 1.14 14.11 -5.92
C ASP A 226 1.19 12.91 -6.88
N GLN A 227 1.19 13.23 -8.18
CA GLN A 227 1.20 12.23 -9.24
C GLN A 227 2.50 11.39 -9.22
N ARG A 228 3.63 11.98 -8.80
CA ARG A 228 4.93 11.28 -8.75
C ARG A 228 4.88 10.13 -7.75
N ALA A 229 4.42 10.39 -6.53
CA ALA A 229 4.21 9.35 -5.53
C ALA A 229 3.17 8.31 -6.02
N SER A 230 2.06 8.76 -6.61
CA SER A 230 1.00 7.84 -7.07
C SER A 230 1.45 6.91 -8.21
N ASN A 231 2.41 7.33 -9.04
CA ASN A 231 2.99 6.48 -10.09
C ASN A 231 3.82 5.31 -9.51
N THR A 232 4.25 5.38 -8.25
CA THR A 232 5.09 4.35 -7.60
C THR A 232 4.31 3.35 -6.75
N LEU A 233 2.98 3.52 -6.66
CA LEU A 233 2.16 2.69 -5.77
C LEU A 233 2.20 1.21 -6.15
N SER A 234 2.42 0.39 -5.13
CA SER A 234 2.14 -1.04 -5.10
C SER A 234 1.11 -1.32 -4.01
N PHE A 235 0.30 -2.36 -4.21
CA PHE A 235 -0.86 -2.69 -3.38
C PHE A 235 -0.78 -4.16 -2.98
N GLU A 236 -0.94 -4.42 -1.68
CA GLU A 236 -1.00 -5.75 -1.11
C GLU A 236 -2.46 -6.03 -0.71
N TRP A 237 -3.12 -6.88 -1.49
CA TRP A 237 -4.52 -7.27 -1.28
C TRP A 237 -4.60 -8.55 -0.47
N PHE A 238 -5.68 -8.69 0.31
CA PHE A 238 -5.90 -9.84 1.20
C PHE A 238 -4.68 -10.13 2.09
N PHE A 239 -3.95 -9.09 2.49
CA PHE A 239 -2.87 -9.22 3.46
C PHE A 239 -3.48 -9.34 4.86
N GLN A 240 -4.13 -10.48 5.10
CA GLN A 240 -5.01 -10.76 6.23
C GLN A 240 -4.56 -12.06 6.90
N ALA A 241 -4.74 -12.16 8.21
CA ALA A 241 -4.60 -13.41 8.93
C ALA A 241 -5.83 -14.31 8.64
N PRO A 242 -5.66 -15.58 8.24
CA PRO A 242 -6.78 -16.49 7.98
C PRO A 242 -7.53 -16.92 9.26
N ALA A 243 -6.89 -16.78 10.42
CA ALA A 243 -7.46 -17.00 11.73
C ALA A 243 -6.95 -15.93 12.71
N CYS A 244 -7.69 -15.68 13.80
CA CYS A 244 -7.26 -14.73 14.83
C CYS A 244 -5.89 -15.14 15.37
N LEU A 245 -4.94 -14.21 15.46
CA LEU A 245 -3.56 -14.42 15.91
C LEU A 245 -2.68 -15.29 15.00
N SER A 246 -3.13 -15.58 13.77
CA SER A 246 -2.36 -16.39 12.83
C SER A 246 -1.30 -15.57 12.11
N SER A 247 -0.03 -15.96 12.23
CA SER A 247 1.06 -15.38 11.43
C SER A 247 1.04 -15.78 9.95
N ASP A 248 0.23 -16.78 9.57
CA ASP A 248 0.01 -17.11 8.16
C ASP A 248 -0.73 -15.98 7.45
N THR A 249 -0.45 -15.80 6.16
CA THR A 249 -1.20 -14.86 5.31
C THR A 249 -2.24 -15.62 4.51
N ASP A 250 -3.43 -15.04 4.35
CA ASP A 250 -4.50 -15.56 3.50
C ASP A 250 -3.96 -16.02 2.14
N SER A 251 -4.34 -17.24 1.74
CA SER A 251 -3.97 -17.86 0.46
C SER A 251 -4.33 -17.02 -0.78
N ARG A 252 -5.29 -16.10 -0.66
CA ARG A 252 -5.71 -15.17 -1.72
C ARG A 252 -4.76 -13.99 -1.87
N TYR A 253 -3.79 -13.80 -0.96
CA TYR A 253 -2.84 -12.69 -0.99
C TYR A 253 -2.29 -12.46 -2.39
N SER A 254 -2.33 -11.21 -2.81
CA SER A 254 -1.89 -10.83 -4.14
C SER A 254 -1.35 -9.41 -4.14
N GLN A 255 -0.25 -9.22 -4.88
CA GLN A 255 0.35 -7.92 -5.09
C GLN A 255 -0.02 -7.40 -6.49
N THR A 256 -0.46 -6.14 -6.56
CA THR A 256 -0.58 -5.41 -7.83
C THR A 256 0.29 -4.16 -7.79
N PHE A 257 0.74 -3.70 -8.95
CA PHE A 257 1.71 -2.61 -9.09
C PHE A 257 1.39 -1.77 -10.32
N GLY A 258 2.26 -0.80 -10.63
CA GLY A 258 2.09 0.12 -11.77
C GLY A 258 1.46 1.45 -11.43
N GLY A 259 1.18 1.70 -10.15
CA GLY A 259 0.70 2.98 -9.68
C GLY A 259 -0.76 3.29 -10.03
N ALA A 260 -1.08 4.57 -9.89
CA ALA A 260 -2.41 5.11 -10.10
C ALA A 260 -2.34 6.48 -10.81
N ARG A 261 -3.43 6.86 -11.46
CA ARG A 261 -3.66 8.24 -11.88
C ARG A 261 -4.34 9.00 -10.75
N LEU A 262 -3.68 10.01 -10.21
CA LEU A 262 -4.23 10.91 -9.20
C LEU A 262 -5.32 11.77 -9.83
N LEU A 263 -6.46 11.89 -9.14
CA LEU A 263 -7.64 12.62 -9.61
C LEU A 263 -8.00 13.77 -8.69
N TYR A 264 -7.74 13.61 -7.39
CA TYR A 264 -7.93 14.63 -6.38
C TYR A 264 -6.93 14.42 -5.25
N ALA A 265 -6.36 15.50 -4.74
CA ALA A 265 -5.42 15.52 -3.63
C ALA A 265 -5.58 16.84 -2.88
N ASN A 266 -5.81 16.79 -1.57
CA ASN A 266 -6.02 17.99 -0.78
C ASN A 266 -5.55 17.85 0.67
N LYS A 267 -4.71 18.81 1.10
CA LYS A 267 -4.13 18.85 2.44
C LYS A 267 -5.15 19.19 3.54
N LYS A 268 -6.18 20.00 3.24
CA LYS A 268 -7.14 20.50 4.26
C LYS A 268 -8.15 19.45 4.73
N ASN A 269 -8.37 18.41 3.93
CA ASN A 269 -9.21 17.27 4.29
C ASN A 269 -8.44 15.94 4.26
N ASP A 270 -7.11 16.04 4.17
CA ASP A 270 -6.17 14.93 4.05
C ASP A 270 -6.62 13.80 3.11
N THR A 271 -7.15 14.13 1.95
CA THR A 271 -7.66 13.11 1.03
C THR A 271 -6.87 13.08 -0.26
N SER A 272 -6.53 11.86 -0.70
CA SER A 272 -6.07 11.57 -2.05
C SER A 272 -6.93 10.49 -2.68
N PHE A 273 -7.49 10.81 -3.85
CA PHE A 273 -8.38 9.96 -4.61
C PHE A 273 -7.82 9.76 -6.02
N MET A 274 -7.80 8.51 -6.46
CA MET A 274 -7.09 8.09 -7.66
C MET A 274 -7.79 6.94 -8.36
N ARG A 275 -7.38 6.66 -9.59
CA ARG A 275 -7.74 5.46 -10.32
C ARG A 275 -6.53 4.57 -10.48
N LEU A 276 -6.60 3.34 -9.98
CA LEU A 276 -5.53 2.36 -10.17
C LEU A 276 -5.34 2.05 -11.67
N ARG A 277 -4.09 1.85 -12.09
CA ARG A 277 -3.79 1.45 -13.48
C ARG A 277 -4.05 -0.04 -13.67
N ALA A 278 -3.56 -0.86 -12.75
CA ALA A 278 -3.88 -2.29 -12.69
C ALA A 278 -5.28 -2.50 -12.13
N ARG A 279 -5.96 -3.54 -12.64
CA ARG A 279 -7.20 -4.02 -11.99
C ARG A 279 -6.83 -4.77 -10.71
N PRO A 280 -7.61 -4.62 -9.63
CA PRO A 280 -7.46 -5.45 -8.45
C PRO A 280 -7.70 -6.93 -8.78
N PRO A 281 -7.11 -7.86 -8.00
CA PRO A 281 -7.31 -9.29 -8.17
C PRO A 281 -8.76 -9.71 -7.91
N ALA A 282 -9.13 -10.89 -8.40
CA ALA A 282 -10.47 -11.46 -8.17
C ALA A 282 -10.76 -11.60 -6.66
N GLY A 283 -12.00 -11.36 -6.27
CA GLY A 283 -12.46 -11.39 -4.88
C GLY A 283 -12.30 -10.06 -4.12
N VAL A 284 -11.55 -9.09 -4.66
CA VAL A 284 -11.44 -7.76 -4.05
C VAL A 284 -12.78 -7.05 -4.13
N ALA A 285 -13.20 -6.48 -3.01
CA ALA A 285 -14.47 -5.76 -2.92
C ALA A 285 -14.31 -4.30 -3.32
N TYR A 286 -15.40 -3.70 -3.79
CA TYR A 286 -15.52 -2.27 -3.98
C TYR A 286 -16.47 -1.74 -2.92
N SER A 287 -15.94 -1.01 -1.94
CA SER A 287 -16.72 -0.59 -0.79
C SER A 287 -17.86 0.34 -1.19
N GLY A 288 -19.05 0.10 -0.62
CA GLY A 288 -20.06 1.13 -0.52
C GLY A 288 -19.57 2.31 0.32
N TRP A 289 -20.21 3.46 0.17
CA TRP A 289 -19.87 4.66 0.91
C TRP A 289 -21.13 5.44 1.29
N SER A 290 -21.03 6.29 2.31
CA SER A 290 -22.15 7.09 2.79
C SER A 290 -21.72 8.51 3.11
N THR A 291 -22.44 9.49 2.56
CA THR A 291 -22.30 10.91 2.92
C THR A 291 -23.28 11.34 4.00
N LYS A 292 -24.00 10.40 4.63
CA LYS A 292 -24.91 10.70 5.75
C LYS A 292 -24.12 11.31 6.90
N ARG A 293 -24.74 12.24 7.62
CA ARG A 293 -24.11 12.90 8.77
C ARG A 293 -23.88 11.88 9.87
N LEU A 294 -22.66 11.81 10.41
CA LEU A 294 -22.37 11.11 11.64
C LEU A 294 -22.90 11.91 12.85
N PHE A 295 -23.14 11.23 13.97
CA PHE A 295 -23.53 11.82 15.25
C PHE A 295 -22.63 11.25 16.35
N VAL A 296 -22.42 12.01 17.43
CA VAL A 296 -21.64 11.55 18.59
C VAL A 296 -22.30 10.31 19.21
N GLY A 297 -21.52 9.31 19.55
CA GLY A 297 -21.98 7.99 19.99
C GLY A 297 -22.29 7.01 18.85
N ARG A 298 -22.18 7.42 17.58
CA ARG A 298 -22.32 6.48 16.46
C ARG A 298 -21.17 5.48 16.49
N GLN A 299 -21.50 4.20 16.63
CA GLN A 299 -20.53 3.10 16.50
C GLN A 299 -19.92 3.08 15.09
N VAL A 300 -18.61 2.90 15.06
CA VAL A 300 -17.77 2.90 13.87
C VAL A 300 -16.67 1.86 13.98
N TRP A 301 -16.09 1.53 12.82
CA TRP A 301 -15.08 0.50 12.67
C TRP A 301 -13.93 1.03 11.81
N GLY A 302 -12.70 0.98 12.30
CA GLY A 302 -11.49 1.23 11.51
C GLY A 302 -10.99 -0.08 10.91
N VAL A 303 -10.66 -0.11 9.62
CA VAL A 303 -10.09 -1.29 8.96
C VAL A 303 -8.78 -0.90 8.28
N HIS A 304 -7.66 -1.38 8.82
CA HIS A 304 -6.35 -0.75 8.60
C HIS A 304 -5.16 -1.73 8.67
N HIS A 305 -3.96 -1.23 8.37
CA HIS A 305 -2.69 -1.97 8.47
C HIS A 305 -1.71 -1.21 9.39
N PRO A 306 -1.77 -1.41 10.71
CA PRO A 306 -0.91 -0.72 11.67
C PRO A 306 0.52 -1.25 11.57
N GLU A 307 1.53 -0.39 11.47
CA GLU A 307 2.95 -0.73 11.28
C GLU A 307 3.23 -1.67 10.07
N GLY A 308 2.25 -1.82 9.17
CA GLY A 308 2.30 -2.80 8.08
C GLY A 308 1.97 -4.24 8.49
N ASP A 309 1.31 -4.48 9.62
CA ASP A 309 0.76 -5.79 10.02
C ASP A 309 -0.35 -6.25 9.05
N HIS A 310 -0.84 -7.48 9.26
CA HIS A 310 -2.06 -7.95 8.61
C HIS A 310 -3.24 -6.97 8.83
N THR A 311 -4.30 -7.10 8.02
CA THR A 311 -5.47 -6.24 8.18
C THR A 311 -6.08 -6.40 9.58
N MET A 312 -6.02 -5.31 10.34
CA MET A 312 -6.59 -5.18 11.67
C MET A 312 -7.91 -4.42 11.61
N VAL A 313 -8.74 -4.64 12.64
CA VAL A 313 -10.01 -3.95 12.80
C VAL A 313 -10.13 -3.41 14.23
N SER A 314 -10.44 -2.12 14.32
CA SER A 314 -10.67 -1.39 15.57
C SER A 314 -12.13 -0.98 15.69
N GLN A 315 -12.71 -1.10 16.88
CA GLN A 315 -14.11 -0.75 17.15
C GLN A 315 -14.18 0.43 18.12
N GLY A 316 -15.05 1.38 17.81
CA GLY A 316 -15.18 2.59 18.61
C GLY A 316 -16.45 3.37 18.33
N ALA A 317 -16.47 4.61 18.82
CA ALA A 317 -17.56 5.54 18.59
C ALA A 317 -17.03 6.93 18.22
N VAL A 318 -17.86 7.66 17.48
CA VAL A 318 -17.63 9.09 17.23
C VAL A 318 -17.76 9.86 18.54
N THR A 319 -16.72 10.58 18.96
CA THR A 319 -16.73 11.42 20.18
C THR A 319 -16.83 12.91 19.85
N GLY A 320 -16.34 13.30 18.67
CA GLY A 320 -16.35 14.69 18.22
C GLY A 320 -16.65 14.81 16.72
N LEU A 321 -17.36 15.87 16.34
CA LEU A 321 -17.65 16.19 14.94
C LEU A 321 -17.02 17.53 14.58
N ASN A 322 -16.51 17.65 13.35
CA ASN A 322 -15.95 18.90 12.83
C ASN A 322 -14.91 19.54 13.78
N GLN A 323 -14.09 18.69 14.38
CA GLN A 323 -12.97 19.14 15.21
C GLN A 323 -11.93 19.78 14.30
N THR A 324 -11.28 20.83 14.80
CA THR A 324 -10.16 21.46 14.10
C THR A 324 -8.87 20.95 14.69
N VAL A 325 -8.11 20.19 13.90
CA VAL A 325 -6.77 19.71 14.30
C VAL A 325 -5.71 20.44 13.49
N LYS A 326 -4.59 20.78 14.14
CA LYS A 326 -3.43 21.34 13.46
C LYS A 326 -2.74 20.24 12.68
N GLY A 327 -2.77 20.39 11.37
CA GLY A 327 -2.11 19.51 10.43
C GLY A 327 -0.63 19.78 10.26
N ASN A 328 0.01 18.93 9.47
CA ASN A 328 1.36 19.19 8.98
C ASN A 328 1.42 20.54 8.24
N ASN A 329 2.51 21.29 8.45
CA ASN A 329 2.75 22.62 7.85
C ASN A 329 1.64 23.65 8.12
N ASP A 330 1.16 23.73 9.37
CA ASP A 330 0.19 24.73 9.86
C ASP A 330 -1.16 24.75 9.12
N THR A 331 -1.55 23.64 8.49
CA THR A 331 -2.86 23.52 7.86
C THR A 331 -3.91 23.10 8.88
N ASN A 332 -5.00 23.87 9.04
CA ASN A 332 -6.11 23.42 9.87
C ASN A 332 -6.96 22.39 9.11
N LEU A 333 -7.13 21.19 9.69
CA LEU A 333 -8.00 20.15 9.15
C LEU A 333 -9.30 20.07 9.93
N ALA A 334 -10.40 19.92 9.20
CA ALA A 334 -11.72 19.66 9.77
C ALA A 334 -12.03 18.16 9.72
N VAL A 335 -12.00 17.51 10.89
CA VAL A 335 -12.05 16.05 11.07
C VAL A 335 -13.21 15.63 11.96
N ASN A 336 -13.55 14.34 11.94
CA ASN A 336 -14.31 13.71 13.02
C ASN A 336 -13.34 13.03 13.96
N GLU A 337 -13.64 13.10 15.26
CA GLU A 337 -12.87 12.45 16.31
C GLU A 337 -13.56 11.14 16.71
N ILE A 338 -12.78 10.08 16.75
CA ILE A 338 -13.19 8.72 17.04
C ILE A 338 -12.36 8.24 18.23
N LEU A 339 -13.02 7.71 19.26
CA LEU A 339 -12.34 6.98 20.33
C LEU A 339 -12.61 5.49 20.14
N PHE A 340 -11.55 4.72 19.90
CA PHE A 340 -11.63 3.27 19.86
C PHE A 340 -11.72 2.68 21.28
N SER A 341 -12.69 1.79 21.48
CA SER A 341 -12.82 1.00 22.71
C SER A 341 -12.10 -0.34 22.62
N VAL A 342 -11.82 -0.80 21.40
CA VAL A 342 -11.05 -2.02 21.09
C VAL A 342 -10.15 -1.72 19.90
N GLY A 343 -8.86 -2.05 20.03
CA GLY A 343 -7.83 -1.69 19.06
C GLY A 343 -7.52 -0.19 19.07
N GLY A 344 -6.84 0.26 18.03
CA GLY A 344 -6.57 1.68 17.82
C GLY A 344 -6.17 1.97 16.38
N ALA A 345 -5.19 2.84 16.19
CA ALA A 345 -4.44 2.92 14.95
C ALA A 345 -3.01 3.37 15.23
N GLU A 346 -2.08 2.86 14.44
CA GLU A 346 -0.66 3.22 14.51
C GLU A 346 -0.15 3.78 13.19
N ILE A 347 1.16 4.02 13.08
CA ILE A 347 1.82 4.37 11.81
C ILE A 347 1.39 3.37 10.72
N ALA A 348 1.37 3.80 9.45
CA ALA A 348 0.87 3.04 8.30
C ALA A 348 -0.67 2.84 8.23
N SER A 349 -1.40 3.05 9.32
CA SER A 349 -2.87 3.07 9.30
C SER A 349 -3.43 4.27 8.54
N SER A 350 -2.62 5.31 8.34
CA SER A 350 -2.97 6.53 7.61
C SER A 350 -3.67 6.22 6.28
N GLY A 351 -4.79 6.89 6.02
CA GLY A 351 -5.61 6.69 4.83
C GLY A 351 -6.58 5.50 4.89
N SER A 352 -6.53 4.68 5.95
CA SER A 352 -7.48 3.59 6.19
C SER A 352 -8.93 4.07 6.32
N GLY A 353 -9.86 3.17 6.02
CA GLY A 353 -11.27 3.50 6.03
C GLY A 353 -11.92 3.43 7.41
N LEU A 354 -12.74 4.45 7.71
CA LEU A 354 -13.74 4.39 8.76
C LEU A 354 -15.06 3.90 8.17
N PHE A 355 -15.67 2.91 8.82
CA PHE A 355 -16.89 2.28 8.35
C PHE A 355 -18.01 2.40 9.38
N THR A 356 -19.22 2.58 8.86
CA THR A 356 -20.45 2.31 9.60
C THR A 356 -21.10 1.05 9.03
N VAL A 357 -21.68 0.22 9.90
CA VAL A 357 -22.47 -0.92 9.48
C VAL A 357 -23.96 -0.55 9.57
N VAL A 358 -24.70 -0.77 8.49
CA VAL A 358 -26.15 -0.54 8.41
C VAL A 358 -26.76 -1.73 7.69
N ASN A 359 -27.72 -2.40 8.34
CA ASN A 359 -28.39 -3.60 7.79
C ASN A 359 -27.39 -4.67 7.32
N GLY A 360 -26.32 -4.91 8.09
CA GLY A 360 -25.28 -5.90 7.75
C GLY A 360 -24.34 -5.51 6.60
N LEU A 361 -24.40 -4.27 6.09
CA LEU A 361 -23.52 -3.79 5.02
C LEU A 361 -22.58 -2.68 5.52
N PRO A 362 -21.29 -2.71 5.11
CA PRO A 362 -20.34 -1.66 5.46
C PRO A 362 -20.47 -0.45 4.52
N TYR A 363 -20.41 0.74 5.09
CA TYR A 363 -20.34 2.00 4.35
C TYR A 363 -19.13 2.81 4.81
N TRP A 364 -18.21 3.07 3.89
CA TRP A 364 -17.07 3.96 4.09
C TRP A 364 -17.54 5.41 4.31
N VAL A 365 -17.04 6.06 5.36
CA VAL A 365 -17.48 7.40 5.81
C VAL A 365 -16.34 8.39 6.06
N GLY A 366 -15.08 7.98 5.93
CA GLY A 366 -13.91 8.82 6.14
C GLY A 366 -12.60 8.05 6.06
N GLY A 367 -11.50 8.77 5.87
CA GLY A 367 -10.14 8.23 5.83
C GLY A 367 -9.30 8.71 7.02
N LEU A 368 -8.48 7.84 7.61
CA LEU A 368 -7.67 8.19 8.78
C LEU A 368 -6.63 9.25 8.44
N TYR A 369 -6.61 10.37 9.18
CA TYR A 369 -5.52 11.34 9.19
C TYR A 369 -4.41 10.90 10.15
N GLY A 370 -4.78 10.52 11.37
CA GLY A 370 -3.88 10.14 12.45
C GLY A 370 -4.52 10.44 13.82
N GLY A 371 -3.70 10.44 14.87
CA GLY A 371 -4.12 10.73 16.25
C GLY A 371 -3.00 11.40 17.04
N PRO A 372 -3.23 11.73 18.33
CA PRO A 372 -2.16 12.14 19.23
C PRO A 372 -1.10 11.05 19.39
N VAL A 373 0.16 11.43 19.53
CA VAL A 373 1.30 10.49 19.64
C VAL A 373 1.20 9.59 20.88
N ASN A 374 0.53 10.05 21.93
CA ASN A 374 0.42 9.39 23.23
C ASN A 374 -0.94 8.69 23.46
N ASP A 375 -1.76 8.58 22.42
CA ASP A 375 -3.09 7.96 22.49
C ASP A 375 -3.44 7.28 21.17
N TYR A 376 -3.14 5.98 21.07
CA TYR A 376 -3.41 5.16 19.88
C TYR A 376 -4.91 4.91 19.66
N GLN A 377 -5.76 5.13 20.67
CA GLN A 377 -7.20 4.91 20.59
C GLN A 377 -7.95 6.15 20.09
N LEU A 378 -7.46 7.35 20.40
CA LEU A 378 -8.03 8.61 19.92
C LEU A 378 -7.55 8.95 18.51
N ASN A 379 -8.46 8.96 17.55
CA ASN A 379 -8.15 9.08 16.13
C ASN A 379 -9.01 10.11 15.39
N TYR A 380 -8.40 10.76 14.40
CA TYR A 380 -9.00 11.78 13.58
C TYR A 380 -9.22 11.28 12.15
N TYR A 381 -10.46 11.32 11.69
CA TYR A 381 -10.86 10.87 10.36
C TYR A 381 -11.40 12.02 9.51
N SER A 382 -11.07 12.02 8.22
CA SER A 382 -11.60 12.97 7.26
C SER A 382 -13.11 12.84 7.13
N ARG A 383 -13.77 13.96 6.82
CA ARG A 383 -15.22 14.04 6.71
C ARG A 383 -15.64 13.76 5.27
N PHE A 384 -15.98 12.51 4.94
CA PHE A 384 -16.27 12.15 3.55
C PHE A 384 -17.38 13.01 2.92
N ARG A 385 -18.37 13.43 3.69
CA ARG A 385 -19.42 14.36 3.22
C ARG A 385 -18.85 15.63 2.57
N ASP A 386 -17.75 16.17 3.07
CA ASP A 386 -17.15 17.41 2.54
C ASP A 386 -16.18 17.14 1.38
N VAL A 387 -15.64 15.92 1.33
CA VAL A 387 -14.81 15.43 0.21
C VAL A 387 -15.68 15.08 -0.99
N PHE A 388 -16.83 14.45 -0.77
CA PHE A 388 -17.66 13.86 -1.83
C PHE A 388 -17.99 14.83 -2.97
N PRO A 389 -18.40 16.09 -2.75
CA PRO A 389 -18.67 17.03 -3.85
C PRO A 389 -17.48 17.22 -4.80
N LYS A 390 -16.24 17.05 -4.33
CA LYS A 390 -15.01 17.19 -5.13
C LYS A 390 -14.73 15.95 -5.98
N ILE A 391 -15.17 14.77 -5.53
CA ILE A 391 -14.94 13.50 -6.25
C ILE A 391 -16.21 12.86 -6.83
N GLN A 392 -17.36 13.53 -6.67
CA GLN A 392 -18.65 13.16 -7.22
C GLN A 392 -18.62 12.89 -8.74
N PRO A 393 -17.84 13.60 -9.58
CA PRO A 393 -17.78 13.28 -11.01
C PRO A 393 -17.38 11.84 -11.34
N TRP A 394 -16.63 11.18 -10.44
CA TRP A 394 -16.19 9.79 -10.60
C TRP A 394 -17.12 8.81 -9.89
N LEU A 395 -17.48 9.07 -8.63
CA LEU A 395 -18.26 8.15 -7.79
C LEU A 395 -19.79 8.29 -7.94
N GLY A 396 -20.28 9.49 -8.26
CA GLY A 396 -21.70 9.77 -8.40
C GLY A 396 -22.26 9.47 -9.79
N LYS A 397 -23.59 9.46 -9.90
CA LYS A 397 -24.28 9.60 -11.20
C LYS A 397 -24.05 11.02 -11.70
N ARG A 398 -23.64 11.18 -12.98
CA ARG A 398 -23.69 12.51 -13.64
C ARG A 398 -25.11 13.04 -13.48
N ARG A 399 -25.31 14.25 -12.94
CA ARG A 399 -26.58 14.95 -13.11
C ARG A 399 -26.78 15.05 -14.62
N LYS A 400 -27.87 14.49 -15.14
CA LYS A 400 -28.32 14.86 -16.48
C LYS A 400 -28.53 16.38 -16.42
N SER A 401 -27.75 17.10 -17.20
CA SER A 401 -27.91 18.55 -17.42
C SER A 401 -29.27 18.81 -18.03
#